data_AF-A0A016TXN4-F1
#
_entry.id   AF-A0A016TXN4-F1
#
_cell.length_a   1.000
_cell.length_b   1.000
_cell.length_c   1.000
_cell.angle_alpha   90.00
_cell.angle_beta   90.00
_cell.angle_gamma   90.00
#
_symmetry.space_group_name_H-M   'P 1'
#
loop_
_entity.id
_entity.type
_entity.pdbx_description
1 polymer ?
#
loop_
_entity_poly.entity_id
_entity_poly.type
_entity_poly.pdbx_seq_one_letter_code
_entity_poly.pdbx_strand_id
1 'polypeptide(L)'
;MLHVDEHGAMIPLKDIGPSIWDDDALYLFGDCQSTPTRSTLYTGLKQRLLTFLYNEAKRDGNVHHFLRFMPAYVEKLRMHRAQLFDGHYLLIRMLPHASIRYDISLMPCFLFIMDWRNCKILAVYQEYGPELLAFYENFVESLLTPSQNPHRYPKSFQYNPHSRQRVHWLLANSTGTMSEAMYRRVLSVLPFCGCHHSSSENPYLDPLYFSIDEKIHSNLMYGRMRFDLGPVKIFARRAQHLVCSLPVPPSLAAKGPACVILFHPQDPLAVAFDRVRTEQPLTFYLPSSPEE
;
A
#
# COMPACT_ATOMS: atom_id res chain seq x y z
N MET A 1 5.87 0.42 13.83
CA MET A 1 5.31 1.80 13.89
C MET A 1 6.11 2.57 14.93
N LEU A 2 6.42 3.84 14.74
CA LEU A 2 7.25 4.62 15.67
C LEU A 2 6.38 5.58 16.50
N HIS A 3 6.66 5.67 17.79
CA HIS A 3 6.11 6.66 18.71
C HIS A 3 7.20 7.65 19.09
N VAL A 4 6.87 8.93 19.22
CA VAL A 4 7.81 9.94 19.71
C VAL A 4 7.59 10.07 21.21
N ASP A 5 8.62 9.81 22.01
CA ASP A 5 8.56 10.01 23.47
C ASP A 5 8.60 11.50 23.85
N GLU A 6 8.46 11.78 25.15
CA GLU A 6 8.50 13.15 25.69
C GLU A 6 9.85 13.87 25.45
N HIS A 7 10.89 13.12 25.10
CA HIS A 7 12.23 13.62 24.78
C HIS A 7 12.50 13.73 23.28
N GLY A 8 11.49 13.45 22.43
CA GLY A 8 11.61 13.50 20.98
C GLY A 8 12.24 12.26 20.35
N ALA A 9 12.49 11.19 21.11
CA ALA A 9 13.06 9.95 20.60
C ALA A 9 11.99 9.08 19.94
N MET A 10 12.33 8.53 18.78
CA MET A 10 11.47 7.61 18.04
C MET A 10 11.61 6.18 18.59
N ILE A 11 10.60 5.73 19.33
CA ILE A 11 10.50 4.41 19.93
C ILE A 11 9.65 3.48 19.04
N PRO A 12 10.14 2.29 18.66
CA PRO A 12 9.32 1.30 17.98
C PRO A 12 8.21 0.77 18.91
N LEU A 13 6.95 0.94 18.50
CA LEU A 13 5.78 0.47 19.26
C LEU A 13 5.51 -1.03 19.11
N LYS A 14 5.74 -1.56 17.91
CA LYS A 14 5.58 -2.98 17.55
C LYS A 14 6.17 -3.23 16.18
N ASP A 15 6.71 -4.43 16.02
CA ASP A 15 7.17 -4.97 14.76
C ASP A 15 6.17 -6.00 14.23
N ILE A 16 6.03 -6.04 12.90
CA ILE A 16 5.19 -7.01 12.22
C ILE A 16 6.09 -7.85 11.34
N GLY A 17 6.35 -9.08 11.75
CA GLY A 17 7.28 -9.95 11.06
C GLY A 17 7.22 -11.40 11.58
N PRO A 18 8.38 -12.03 11.82
CA PRO A 18 8.47 -13.37 12.43
C PRO A 18 7.86 -13.41 13.83
N SER A 19 8.01 -12.35 14.62
CA SER A 19 7.28 -12.11 15.85
C SER A 19 6.30 -10.94 15.65
N ILE A 20 5.17 -11.00 16.33
CA ILE A 20 4.21 -9.89 16.44
C ILE A 20 4.03 -9.49 17.92
N TRP A 21 4.07 -10.47 18.83
CA TRP A 21 4.14 -10.25 20.27
C TRP A 21 5.48 -10.72 20.84
N ASP A 22 5.82 -10.21 22.02
CA ASP A 22 7.08 -10.53 22.70
C ASP A 22 7.19 -12.03 23.04
N ASP A 23 6.07 -12.68 23.31
CA ASP A 23 5.99 -14.11 23.60
C ASP A 23 6.02 -14.99 22.33
N ASP A 24 5.79 -14.44 21.13
CA ASP A 24 5.98 -15.18 19.87
C ASP A 24 7.44 -15.65 19.73
N ALA A 25 8.40 -14.91 20.32
CA ALA A 25 9.80 -15.29 20.35
C ALA A 25 10.05 -16.59 21.14
N LEU A 26 9.21 -16.92 22.13
CA LEU A 26 9.28 -18.18 22.90
C LEU A 26 9.18 -19.41 21.98
N TYR A 27 8.44 -19.29 20.87
CA TYR A 27 8.33 -20.35 19.87
C TYR A 27 9.52 -20.41 18.91
N LEU A 28 10.29 -19.31 18.76
CA LEU A 28 11.50 -19.25 17.93
C LEU A 28 12.71 -19.87 18.63
N PHE A 29 12.79 -19.82 19.97
CA PHE A 29 13.91 -20.40 20.73
C PHE A 29 14.04 -21.92 20.61
N GLY A 30 13.00 -22.63 20.13
CA GLY A 30 13.08 -24.06 19.85
C GLY A 30 13.96 -24.42 18.64
N ASP A 31 14.23 -23.47 17.75
CA ASP A 31 14.98 -23.68 16.51
C ASP A 31 16.19 -22.73 16.46
N CYS A 32 17.26 -23.11 17.18
CA CYS A 32 18.48 -22.30 17.42
C CYS A 32 19.29 -21.92 16.17
N GLN A 33 18.89 -22.41 14.99
CA GLN A 33 19.48 -22.07 13.68
C GLN A 33 18.53 -21.26 12.78
N SER A 34 17.34 -20.91 13.29
CA SER A 34 16.32 -20.23 12.49
C SER A 34 16.66 -18.74 12.30
N THR A 35 16.90 -18.33 11.05
CA THR A 35 16.81 -16.92 10.66
C THR A 35 15.37 -16.60 10.24
N PRO A 36 14.94 -15.33 10.21
CA PRO A 36 13.62 -14.92 9.67
C PRO A 36 13.30 -15.50 8.29
N THR A 37 14.34 -15.83 7.52
CA THR A 37 14.26 -16.40 6.17
C THR A 37 14.39 -17.92 6.11
N ARG A 38 14.80 -18.60 7.19
CA ARG A 38 15.07 -20.05 7.25
C ARG A 38 14.28 -20.81 8.33
N SER A 39 13.44 -20.15 9.12
CA SER A 39 12.65 -20.80 10.18
C SER A 39 11.72 -21.88 9.62
N THR A 40 11.73 -23.05 10.24
CA THR A 40 10.88 -24.21 9.88
C THR A 40 9.45 -24.11 10.43
N LEU A 41 9.23 -23.23 11.41
CA LEU A 41 7.95 -23.04 12.10
C LEU A 41 7.21 -21.82 11.57
N TYR A 42 5.87 -21.89 11.55
CA TYR A 42 5.05 -20.70 11.31
C TYR A 42 5.08 -19.83 12.56
N THR A 43 5.70 -18.65 12.48
CA THR A 43 5.73 -17.69 13.58
C THR A 43 5.06 -16.38 13.19
N GLY A 44 4.46 -15.72 14.18
CA GLY A 44 3.79 -14.42 14.03
C GLY A 44 2.62 -14.46 13.05
N LEU A 45 2.76 -13.74 11.93
CA LEU A 45 1.65 -13.41 11.03
C LEU A 45 1.06 -14.64 10.32
N LYS A 46 1.91 -15.57 9.89
CA LYS A 46 1.47 -16.76 9.14
C LYS A 46 0.70 -17.72 10.03
N GLN A 47 1.11 -17.86 11.29
CA GLN A 47 0.43 -18.70 12.26
C GLN A 47 -0.99 -18.17 12.53
N ARG A 48 -1.13 -16.85 12.74
CA ARG A 48 -2.45 -16.22 12.89
C ARG A 48 -3.33 -16.38 11.65
N LEU A 49 -2.75 -16.25 10.45
CA LEU A 49 -3.46 -16.50 9.19
C LEU A 49 -3.94 -17.96 9.10
N LEU A 50 -3.08 -18.93 9.43
CA LEU A 50 -3.44 -20.34 9.47
C LEU A 50 -4.53 -20.62 10.50
N THR A 51 -4.47 -20.02 11.68
CA THR A 51 -5.51 -20.17 12.72
C THR A 51 -6.85 -19.62 12.24
N PHE A 52 -6.86 -18.46 11.57
CA PHE A 52 -8.07 -17.90 10.99
C PHE A 52 -8.68 -18.86 9.97
N LEU A 53 -7.89 -19.28 8.98
CA LEU A 53 -8.32 -20.17 7.91
C LEU A 53 -8.74 -21.56 8.42
N TYR A 54 -8.07 -22.08 9.45
CA TYR A 54 -8.45 -23.33 10.11
C TYR A 54 -9.84 -23.23 10.74
N ASN A 55 -10.14 -22.11 11.41
CA ASN A 55 -11.44 -21.89 12.03
C ASN A 55 -12.54 -21.75 10.97
N GLU A 56 -12.25 -21.20 9.80
CA GLU A 56 -13.19 -21.21 8.65
C GLU A 56 -13.40 -22.63 8.14
N ALA A 57 -12.33 -23.35 7.83
CA ALA A 57 -12.42 -24.74 7.37
C ALA A 57 -13.14 -25.65 8.37
N LYS A 58 -13.00 -25.40 9.68
CA LYS A 58 -13.73 -26.11 10.73
C LYS A 58 -15.22 -25.79 10.71
N ARG A 59 -15.60 -24.52 10.49
CA ARG A 59 -17.00 -24.12 10.31
C ARG A 59 -17.63 -24.74 9.07
N ASP A 60 -16.87 -24.84 7.98
CA ASP A 60 -17.33 -25.36 6.69
C ASP A 60 -17.24 -26.90 6.58
N GLY A 61 -16.73 -27.59 7.61
CA GLY A 61 -16.55 -29.05 7.60
C GLY A 61 -15.40 -29.57 6.74
N ASN A 62 -14.52 -28.69 6.23
CA ASN A 62 -13.45 -28.99 5.28
C ASN A 62 -12.05 -29.09 5.92
N VAL A 63 -11.97 -29.44 7.21
CA VAL A 63 -10.71 -29.51 7.97
C VAL A 63 -9.65 -30.41 7.31
N HIS A 64 -10.06 -31.56 6.75
CA HIS A 64 -9.13 -32.47 6.08
C HIS A 64 -8.46 -31.85 4.85
N HIS A 65 -9.23 -31.07 4.06
CA HIS A 65 -8.69 -30.36 2.91
C HIS A 65 -7.71 -29.27 3.37
N PHE A 66 -8.07 -28.51 4.41
CA PHE A 66 -7.21 -27.50 5.00
C PHE A 66 -5.86 -28.08 5.44
N LEU A 67 -5.86 -29.13 6.25
CA LEU A 67 -4.63 -29.74 6.79
C LEU A 67 -3.70 -30.28 5.70
N ARG A 68 -4.26 -30.70 4.55
CA ARG A 68 -3.49 -31.26 3.43
C ARG A 68 -2.79 -30.19 2.60
N PHE A 69 -3.41 -29.04 2.36
CA PHE A 69 -2.94 -28.08 1.35
C PHE A 69 -2.54 -26.71 1.91
N MET A 70 -3.25 -26.20 2.93
CA MET A 70 -3.08 -24.82 3.37
C MET A 70 -1.74 -24.52 4.04
N PRO A 71 -1.21 -25.36 4.96
CA PRO A 71 0.09 -25.10 5.58
C PRO A 71 1.20 -24.89 4.54
N ALA A 72 1.43 -25.87 3.66
CA ALA A 72 2.49 -25.83 2.66
C ALA A 72 2.35 -24.65 1.68
N TYR A 73 1.14 -24.16 1.45
CA TYR A 73 0.91 -22.96 0.64
C TYR A 73 1.28 -21.68 1.41
N VAL A 74 0.81 -21.54 2.67
CA VAL A 74 1.09 -20.37 3.53
C VAL A 74 2.58 -20.21 3.83
N GLU A 75 3.32 -21.31 3.90
CA GLU A 75 4.78 -21.29 4.06
C GLU A 75 5.49 -20.47 2.97
N LYS A 76 5.01 -20.59 1.73
CA LYS A 76 5.59 -19.95 0.55
C LYS A 76 5.22 -18.47 0.44
N LEU A 77 4.22 -18.03 1.20
CA LEU A 77 3.76 -16.64 1.19
C LEU A 77 4.81 -15.70 1.80
N ARG A 78 4.88 -14.49 1.27
CA ARG A 78 5.65 -13.36 1.77
C ARG A 78 4.74 -12.15 1.79
N MET A 79 4.91 -11.28 2.79
CA MET A 79 4.23 -9.99 2.78
C MET A 79 4.74 -9.20 1.58
N HIS A 80 3.82 -8.84 0.69
CA HIS A 80 4.12 -8.02 -0.48
C HIS A 80 3.91 -6.55 -0.17
N ARG A 81 2.81 -6.22 0.51
CA ARG A 81 2.48 -4.85 0.88
C ARG A 81 1.52 -4.83 2.07
N ALA A 82 1.59 -3.76 2.86
CA ALA A 82 0.64 -3.45 3.91
C ALA A 82 0.24 -1.97 3.83
N GLN A 83 -0.96 -1.66 4.31
CA GLN A 83 -1.50 -0.30 4.42
C GLN A 83 -2.34 -0.17 5.68
N LEU A 84 -2.29 0.97 6.34
CA LEU A 84 -3.18 1.32 7.43
C LEU A 84 -4.50 1.91 6.88
N PHE A 85 -5.65 1.42 7.33
CA PHE A 85 -6.99 1.93 6.99
C PHE A 85 -7.41 3.12 7.83
N ASP A 86 -7.12 2.99 9.11
CA ASP A 86 -7.46 3.85 10.24
C ASP A 86 -6.41 3.46 11.29
N GLY A 87 -6.10 4.30 12.29
CA GLY A 87 -5.01 4.11 13.26
C GLY A 87 -4.93 2.74 13.98
N HIS A 88 -5.91 1.87 13.74
CA HIS A 88 -6.18 0.58 14.34
C HIS A 88 -6.10 -0.62 13.39
N TYR A 89 -6.36 -0.47 12.08
CA TYR A 89 -6.52 -1.60 11.17
C TYR A 89 -5.53 -1.58 10.01
N LEU A 90 -4.92 -2.73 9.73
CA LEU A 90 -3.98 -2.95 8.63
C LEU A 90 -4.60 -3.84 7.55
N LEU A 91 -4.58 -3.36 6.30
CA LEU A 91 -4.71 -4.20 5.12
C LEU A 91 -3.36 -4.80 4.78
N ILE A 92 -3.26 -6.12 4.72
CA ILE A 92 -2.02 -6.82 4.37
C ILE A 92 -2.26 -7.71 3.17
N ARG A 93 -1.34 -7.66 2.21
CA ARG A 93 -1.27 -8.58 1.08
C ARG A 93 -0.08 -9.51 1.21
N MET A 94 -0.35 -10.79 1.11
CA MET A 94 0.65 -11.84 1.01
C MET A 94 0.56 -12.57 -0.33
N LEU A 95 1.72 -12.82 -0.93
CA LEU A 95 1.89 -13.47 -2.23
C LEU A 95 2.99 -14.52 -2.12
N PRO A 96 2.97 -15.60 -2.93
CA PRO A 96 4.12 -16.48 -3.05
C PRO A 96 5.38 -15.72 -3.51
N HIS A 97 6.57 -16.07 -3.01
CA HIS A 97 7.80 -15.33 -3.35
C HIS A 97 8.09 -15.27 -4.86
N ALA A 98 7.79 -16.34 -5.62
CA ALA A 98 7.99 -16.40 -7.06
C ALA A 98 7.12 -15.40 -7.86
N SER A 99 6.06 -14.87 -7.25
CA SER A 99 5.01 -14.08 -7.89
C SER A 99 5.39 -12.64 -8.22
N ILE A 100 6.44 -12.10 -7.60
CA ILE A 100 6.76 -10.66 -7.70
C ILE A 100 7.15 -10.24 -9.13
N ARG A 101 7.55 -11.20 -9.99
CA ARG A 101 7.92 -10.96 -11.39
C ARG A 101 6.75 -11.00 -12.39
N TYR A 102 5.56 -11.40 -11.94
CA TYR A 102 4.40 -11.61 -12.81
C TYR A 102 3.32 -10.54 -12.60
N ASP A 103 2.33 -10.49 -13.49
CA ASP A 103 1.18 -9.63 -13.32
C ASP A 103 0.37 -10.08 -12.09
N ILE A 104 0.46 -9.27 -11.02
CA ILE A 104 -0.16 -9.55 -9.73
C ILE A 104 -1.69 -9.70 -9.85
N SER A 105 -2.33 -9.09 -10.85
CA SER A 105 -3.79 -9.21 -11.07
C SER A 105 -4.23 -10.63 -11.48
N LEU A 106 -3.31 -11.43 -12.01
CA LEU A 106 -3.55 -12.82 -12.42
C LEU A 106 -3.14 -13.83 -11.35
N MET A 107 -2.55 -13.38 -10.24
CA MET A 107 -1.99 -14.27 -9.24
C MET A 107 -2.94 -14.47 -8.05
N PRO A 108 -3.00 -15.69 -7.49
CA PRO A 108 -3.66 -15.89 -6.20
C PRO A 108 -2.92 -15.08 -5.12
N CYS A 109 -3.69 -14.47 -4.23
CA CYS A 109 -3.17 -13.63 -3.18
C CYS A 109 -4.02 -13.75 -1.92
N PHE A 110 -3.39 -13.66 -0.76
CA PHE A 110 -4.13 -13.42 0.47
C PHE A 110 -4.14 -11.93 0.75
N LEU A 111 -5.31 -11.33 0.70
CA LEU A 111 -5.55 -9.99 1.25
C LEU A 111 -6.28 -10.16 2.57
N PHE A 112 -5.81 -9.55 3.66
CA PHE A 112 -6.51 -9.68 4.93
C PHE A 112 -6.41 -8.42 5.77
N ILE A 113 -7.44 -8.24 6.61
CA ILE A 113 -7.56 -7.11 7.52
C ILE A 113 -7.15 -7.59 8.91
N MET A 114 -6.22 -6.88 9.52
CA MET A 114 -5.73 -7.17 10.87
C MET A 114 -5.93 -5.96 11.77
N ASP A 115 -6.57 -6.16 12.92
CA ASP A 115 -6.44 -5.23 14.04
C ASP A 115 -5.00 -5.33 14.55
N TRP A 116 -4.23 -4.26 14.38
CA TRP A 116 -2.80 -4.29 14.68
C TRP A 116 -2.52 -4.20 16.18
N ARG A 117 -3.44 -3.60 16.96
CA ARG A 117 -3.28 -3.47 18.42
C ARG A 117 -3.40 -4.85 19.07
N ASN A 118 -4.45 -5.57 18.70
CA ASN A 118 -4.75 -6.90 19.24
C ASN A 118 -4.16 -8.05 18.41
N CYS A 119 -3.57 -7.73 17.25
CA CYS A 119 -3.02 -8.68 16.29
C CYS A 119 -4.03 -9.76 15.87
N LYS A 120 -5.28 -9.35 15.70
CA LYS A 120 -6.38 -10.25 15.34
C LYS A 120 -6.70 -10.06 13.87
N ILE A 121 -6.70 -11.16 13.12
CA ILE A 121 -7.18 -11.16 11.73
C ILE A 121 -8.71 -11.15 11.77
N LEU A 122 -9.30 -10.17 11.08
CA LEU A 122 -10.74 -9.92 11.05
C LEU A 122 -11.40 -10.53 9.82
N ALA A 123 -10.74 -10.46 8.66
CA ALA A 123 -11.22 -10.98 7.39
C ALA A 123 -10.05 -11.38 6.50
N VAL A 124 -10.24 -12.42 5.68
CA VAL A 124 -9.26 -12.92 4.71
C VAL A 124 -9.95 -13.13 3.36
N TYR A 125 -9.33 -12.62 2.30
CA TYR A 125 -9.73 -12.78 0.91
C TYR A 125 -8.63 -13.57 0.18
N GLN A 126 -8.95 -14.73 -0.37
CA GLN A 126 -7.98 -15.67 -0.96
C GLN A 126 -7.73 -15.40 -2.46
N GLU A 127 -8.49 -14.48 -3.04
CA GLU A 127 -8.36 -14.02 -4.40
C GLU A 127 -8.99 -12.64 -4.60
N TYR A 128 -8.78 -12.07 -5.79
CA TYR A 128 -9.58 -10.96 -6.27
C TYR A 128 -10.95 -11.51 -6.66
N GLY A 129 -11.86 -11.56 -5.71
CA GLY A 129 -13.23 -12.05 -5.88
C GLY A 129 -14.28 -10.96 -5.64
N PRO A 130 -15.57 -11.28 -5.82
CA PRO A 130 -16.67 -10.34 -5.65
C PRO A 130 -16.77 -9.78 -4.22
N GLU A 131 -16.43 -10.56 -3.20
CA GLU A 131 -16.44 -10.09 -1.81
C GLU A 131 -15.41 -8.98 -1.56
N LEU A 132 -14.21 -9.13 -2.15
CA LEU A 132 -13.18 -8.10 -2.08
C LEU A 132 -13.55 -6.88 -2.93
N LEU A 133 -14.25 -7.07 -4.05
CA LEU A 133 -14.78 -5.98 -4.84
C LEU A 133 -15.81 -5.17 -4.05
N ALA A 134 -16.78 -5.85 -3.42
CA ALA A 134 -17.77 -5.20 -2.56
C ALA A 134 -17.09 -4.47 -1.39
N PHE A 135 -16.06 -5.08 -0.79
CA PHE A 135 -15.24 -4.39 0.22
C PHE A 135 -14.59 -3.12 -0.34
N TYR A 136 -13.95 -3.20 -1.50
CA TYR A 136 -13.34 -2.04 -2.15
C TYR A 136 -14.36 -0.94 -2.44
N GLU A 137 -15.50 -1.26 -3.03
CA GLU A 137 -16.54 -0.29 -3.38
C GLU A 137 -17.06 0.46 -2.13
N ASN A 138 -17.19 -0.25 -1.01
CA ASN A 138 -17.67 0.34 0.25
C ASN A 138 -16.59 1.14 1.00
N PHE A 139 -15.31 0.79 0.87
CA PHE A 139 -14.24 1.33 1.72
C PHE A 139 -13.10 2.03 0.96
N VAL A 140 -13.22 2.23 -0.36
CA VAL A 140 -12.20 2.91 -1.17
C VAL A 140 -11.88 4.32 -0.65
N GLU A 141 -12.85 5.01 -0.03
CA GLU A 141 -12.61 6.30 0.64
C GLU A 141 -11.56 6.19 1.74
N SER A 142 -11.86 5.37 2.74
CA SER A 142 -11.02 5.16 3.91
C SER A 142 -9.66 4.59 3.50
N LEU A 143 -9.61 3.83 2.41
CA LEU A 143 -8.36 3.35 1.84
C LEU A 143 -7.54 4.46 1.17
N LEU A 144 -8.14 5.40 0.43
CA LEU A 144 -7.37 6.47 -0.21
C LEU A 144 -6.96 7.58 0.78
N THR A 145 -7.77 7.78 1.83
CA THR A 145 -7.56 8.79 2.86
C THR A 145 -7.70 8.16 4.26
N PRO A 146 -6.73 7.34 4.70
CA PRO A 146 -6.78 6.64 5.98
C PRO A 146 -6.58 7.57 7.18
N SER A 147 -6.06 8.78 6.94
CA SER A 147 -6.11 9.86 7.92
C SER A 147 -7.36 10.70 7.67
N GLN A 148 -8.41 10.48 8.47
CA GLN A 148 -9.31 11.59 8.78
C GLN A 148 -8.53 12.55 9.69
N ASN A 149 -7.60 13.28 9.07
CA ASN A 149 -6.89 14.34 9.73
C ASN A 149 -7.95 15.34 10.23
N PRO A 150 -8.01 15.68 11.53
CA PRO A 150 -8.98 16.63 12.07
C PRO A 150 -8.87 18.02 11.41
N HIS A 151 -7.77 18.27 10.70
CA HIS A 151 -7.62 19.41 9.80
C HIS A 151 -8.49 19.22 8.52
N ARG A 152 -9.71 19.76 8.60
CA ARG A 152 -10.70 19.95 7.52
C ARG A 152 -10.13 20.69 6.30
N TYR A 153 -9.25 20.09 5.53
CA TYR A 153 -9.05 20.52 4.14
C TYR A 153 -9.97 19.68 3.23
N PRO A 154 -10.75 20.28 2.32
CA PRO A 154 -11.76 19.59 1.52
C PRO A 154 -11.10 18.75 0.40
N LYS A 155 -10.37 17.70 0.78
CA LYS A 155 -9.62 16.85 -0.14
C LYS A 155 -10.23 15.46 -0.33
N SER A 156 -11.14 15.04 0.55
CA SER A 156 -11.92 13.82 0.34
C SER A 156 -12.87 14.01 -0.84
N PHE A 157 -13.25 12.93 -1.50
CA PHE A 157 -14.19 13.01 -2.63
C PHE A 157 -15.57 13.55 -2.22
N GLN A 158 -15.92 13.50 -0.93
CA GLN A 158 -17.17 14.09 -0.44
C GLN A 158 -17.19 15.61 -0.67
N TYR A 159 -16.04 16.28 -0.58
CA TYR A 159 -15.91 17.73 -0.74
C TYR A 159 -15.24 18.13 -2.06
N ASN A 160 -14.63 17.19 -2.77
CA ASN A 160 -14.00 17.43 -4.07
C ASN A 160 -14.74 16.69 -5.21
N PRO A 161 -15.50 17.41 -6.05
CA PRO A 161 -16.26 16.81 -7.15
C PRO A 161 -15.37 16.14 -8.21
N HIS A 162 -14.12 16.58 -8.39
CA HIS A 162 -13.19 15.96 -9.34
C HIS A 162 -12.66 14.63 -8.83
N SER A 163 -12.33 14.54 -7.54
CA SER A 163 -11.97 13.27 -6.90
C SER A 163 -13.16 12.30 -6.92
N ARG A 164 -14.37 12.81 -6.64
CA ARG A 164 -15.61 12.03 -6.73
C ARG A 164 -15.88 11.51 -8.12
N GLN A 165 -15.75 12.36 -9.14
CA GLN A 165 -15.94 11.98 -10.53
C GLN A 165 -14.91 10.94 -10.95
N ARG A 166 -13.67 10.99 -10.43
CA ARG A 166 -12.62 10.01 -10.75
C ARG A 166 -12.91 8.63 -10.13
N VAL A 167 -13.31 8.59 -8.86
CA VAL A 167 -13.78 7.36 -8.21
C VAL A 167 -15.01 6.84 -8.94
N HIS A 168 -16.00 7.70 -9.20
CA HIS A 168 -17.16 7.32 -10.01
C HIS A 168 -16.80 6.90 -11.41
N TRP A 169 -15.77 7.43 -12.08
CA TRP A 169 -15.38 7.01 -13.43
C TRP A 169 -14.70 5.63 -13.40
N LEU A 170 -13.88 5.37 -12.37
CA LEU A 170 -13.34 4.03 -12.10
C LEU A 170 -14.47 3.02 -11.85
N LEU A 171 -15.55 3.44 -11.17
CA LEU A 171 -16.75 2.64 -10.88
C LEU A 171 -17.81 2.66 -12.01
N ALA A 172 -17.84 3.65 -12.90
CA ALA A 172 -18.86 3.82 -13.96
C ALA A 172 -18.40 3.22 -15.29
N ASN A 173 -17.09 3.20 -15.55
CA ASN A 173 -16.56 2.21 -16.50
C ASN A 173 -16.84 0.77 -16.04
N SER A 174 -17.26 0.62 -14.79
CA SER A 174 -17.58 -0.61 -14.07
C SER A 174 -19.09 -0.87 -13.94
N THR A 175 -19.96 -0.02 -14.51
CA THR A 175 -21.43 -0.21 -14.50
C THR A 175 -21.97 -1.05 -15.67
N GLY A 176 -21.11 -1.51 -16.59
CA GLY A 176 -21.37 -2.77 -17.28
C GLY A 176 -20.95 -3.93 -16.36
N THR A 177 -21.34 -5.18 -16.62
CA THR A 177 -20.75 -6.31 -15.88
C THR A 177 -19.22 -6.22 -15.98
N MET A 178 -18.54 -5.75 -14.92
CA MET A 178 -17.09 -5.66 -14.91
C MET A 178 -16.58 -7.03 -15.27
N SER A 179 -15.88 -7.13 -16.40
CA SER A 179 -15.21 -8.38 -16.72
C SER A 179 -14.27 -8.74 -15.58
N GLU A 180 -14.10 -10.02 -15.32
CA GLU A 180 -13.22 -10.49 -14.26
C GLU A 180 -11.82 -9.89 -14.34
N ALA A 181 -11.28 -9.80 -15.56
CA ALA A 181 -10.01 -9.15 -15.81
C ALA A 181 -9.95 -7.68 -15.35
N MET A 182 -11.07 -6.96 -15.42
CA MET A 182 -11.12 -5.53 -15.08
C MET A 182 -11.10 -5.30 -13.58
N TYR A 183 -11.95 -5.99 -12.80
CA TYR A 183 -11.95 -5.80 -11.34
C TYR A 183 -10.67 -6.36 -10.72
N ARG A 184 -10.12 -7.46 -11.27
CA ARG A 184 -8.80 -7.99 -10.83
C ARG A 184 -7.69 -6.94 -10.96
N ARG A 185 -7.69 -6.14 -12.03
CA ARG A 185 -6.72 -5.04 -12.20
C ARG A 185 -6.92 -3.95 -11.15
N VAL A 186 -8.16 -3.52 -10.90
CA VAL A 186 -8.47 -2.51 -9.87
C VAL A 186 -8.04 -3.00 -8.48
N LEU A 187 -8.41 -4.22 -8.11
CA LEU A 187 -8.10 -4.78 -6.79
C LEU A 187 -6.63 -5.12 -6.61
N SER A 188 -5.89 -5.43 -7.68
CA SER A 188 -4.45 -5.69 -7.61
C SER A 188 -3.62 -4.47 -7.15
N VAL A 189 -4.22 -3.29 -7.14
CA VAL A 189 -3.57 -2.11 -6.57
C VAL A 189 -3.50 -2.21 -5.05
N LEU A 190 -4.53 -2.77 -4.39
CA LEU A 190 -4.65 -2.85 -2.93
C LEU A 190 -3.62 -3.81 -2.31
N PRO A 191 -2.96 -3.46 -1.21
CA PRO A 191 -3.04 -2.18 -0.50
C PRO A 191 -2.41 -1.05 -1.30
N PHE A 192 -2.90 0.17 -1.13
CA PHE A 192 -2.34 1.34 -1.79
C PHE A 192 -0.90 1.63 -1.33
N CYS A 193 -0.11 2.25 -2.21
CA CYS A 193 1.25 2.66 -1.85
C CYS A 193 1.24 3.95 -1.04
N GLY A 194 2.23 4.13 -0.17
CA GLY A 194 2.43 5.40 0.55
C GLY A 194 2.59 6.64 -0.34
N CYS A 195 2.90 6.45 -1.63
CA CYS A 195 2.92 7.51 -2.63
C CYS A 195 1.52 8.08 -2.94
N HIS A 196 0.43 7.41 -2.58
CA HIS A 196 -0.93 7.94 -2.73
C HIS A 196 -1.13 9.17 -1.83
N HIS A 197 -0.68 9.05 -0.57
CA HIS A 197 -0.78 10.10 0.45
C HIS A 197 0.01 11.36 0.06
N SER A 198 1.12 11.22 -0.67
CA SER A 198 1.91 12.39 -1.09
C SER A 198 1.22 13.26 -2.13
N SER A 199 0.17 12.77 -2.80
CA SER A 199 -0.61 13.57 -3.77
C SER A 199 -1.97 14.04 -3.23
N SER A 200 -2.67 13.23 -2.42
CA SER A 200 -4.00 13.57 -1.89
C SER A 200 -3.95 14.37 -0.60
N GLU A 201 -2.90 14.20 0.22
CA GLU A 201 -2.80 14.87 1.53
C GLU A 201 -1.90 16.11 1.49
N ASN A 202 -1.16 16.34 0.40
CA ASN A 202 -0.26 17.48 0.25
C ASN A 202 -0.98 18.82 0.51
N PRO A 203 -0.62 19.58 1.57
CA PRO A 203 -1.27 20.84 1.90
C PRO A 203 -1.15 21.93 0.83
N TYR A 204 -0.22 21.79 -0.12
CA TYR A 204 0.08 22.81 -1.13
C TYR A 204 -0.52 22.53 -2.51
N LEU A 205 -0.94 21.28 -2.77
CA LEU A 205 -1.65 20.92 -4.00
C LEU A 205 -3.07 20.53 -3.64
N ASP A 206 -3.97 21.51 -3.64
CA ASP A 206 -5.39 21.25 -3.51
C ASP A 206 -5.90 20.55 -4.79
N PRO A 207 -6.38 19.30 -4.71
CA PRO A 207 -6.89 18.58 -5.88
C PRO A 207 -8.12 19.27 -6.50
N LEU A 208 -8.76 20.22 -5.82
CA LEU A 208 -9.88 21.01 -6.32
C LEU A 208 -9.42 22.04 -7.36
N TYR A 209 -8.26 22.64 -7.14
CA TYR A 209 -7.73 23.69 -8.00
C TYR A 209 -6.68 23.19 -8.99
N PHE A 210 -5.96 22.12 -8.65
CA PHE A 210 -4.84 21.62 -9.44
C PHE A 210 -5.02 20.16 -9.88
N SER A 211 -4.45 19.82 -11.03
CA SER A 211 -4.33 18.44 -11.52
C SER A 211 -2.89 18.12 -11.90
N ILE A 212 -2.46 16.89 -11.60
CA ILE A 212 -1.17 16.34 -12.02
C ILE A 212 -1.40 15.48 -13.26
N ASP A 213 -0.41 15.39 -14.14
CA ASP A 213 -0.42 14.49 -15.30
C ASP A 213 -0.92 13.08 -14.91
N GLU A 214 -1.99 12.62 -15.57
CA GLU A 214 -2.66 11.37 -15.25
C GLU A 214 -1.78 10.13 -15.44
N LYS A 215 -0.81 10.19 -16.34
CA LYS A 215 0.14 9.09 -16.56
C LYS A 215 1.01 8.88 -15.32
N ILE A 216 1.47 9.97 -14.72
CA ILE A 216 2.31 9.93 -13.53
C ILE A 216 1.47 9.56 -12.31
N HIS A 217 0.28 10.14 -12.18
CA HIS A 217 -0.63 9.81 -11.09
C HIS A 217 -1.06 8.33 -11.11
N SER A 218 -1.34 7.76 -12.27
CA SER A 218 -1.67 6.33 -12.38
C SER A 218 -0.47 5.46 -11.95
N ASN A 219 0.74 5.79 -12.36
CA ASN A 219 1.95 5.07 -11.96
C ASN A 219 2.26 5.18 -10.45
N LEU A 220 1.99 6.35 -9.86
CA LEU A 220 2.00 6.58 -8.42
C LEU A 220 1.03 5.61 -7.73
N MET A 221 -0.17 5.46 -8.31
CA MET A 221 -1.22 4.59 -7.77
C MET A 221 -0.79 3.11 -7.77
N TYR A 222 -0.17 2.65 -8.85
CA TYR A 222 0.35 1.28 -8.95
C TYR A 222 1.67 1.05 -8.18
N GLY A 223 2.26 2.09 -7.60
CA GLY A 223 3.57 2.01 -6.95
C GLY A 223 4.72 1.75 -7.92
N ARG A 224 4.52 2.07 -9.21
CA ARG A 224 5.47 1.90 -10.30
C ARG A 224 5.88 3.27 -10.82
N MET A 225 6.44 4.13 -9.97
CA MET A 225 6.87 5.45 -10.41
C MET A 225 7.83 5.32 -11.59
N ARG A 226 7.42 5.87 -12.73
CA ARG A 226 8.14 5.81 -14.00
C ARG A 226 8.57 7.21 -14.35
N PHE A 227 9.83 7.51 -14.09
CA PHE A 227 10.44 8.82 -14.34
C PHE A 227 10.96 8.98 -15.76
N ASP A 228 10.85 7.93 -16.58
CA ASP A 228 11.11 7.95 -18.02
C ASP A 228 10.00 8.63 -18.83
N LEU A 229 8.88 8.98 -18.18
CA LEU A 229 7.72 9.63 -18.82
C LEU A 229 7.87 11.15 -18.97
N GLY A 230 9.00 11.73 -18.55
CA GLY A 230 9.27 13.16 -18.61
C GLY A 230 8.91 13.90 -17.31
N PRO A 231 8.91 15.24 -17.33
CA PRO A 231 8.72 16.05 -16.13
C PRO A 231 7.30 15.93 -15.58
N VAL A 232 7.16 16.08 -14.25
CA VAL A 232 5.84 16.09 -13.61
C VAL A 232 5.19 17.44 -13.81
N LYS A 233 4.11 17.46 -14.60
CA LYS A 233 3.37 18.68 -14.91
C LYS A 233 2.18 18.86 -13.99
N ILE A 234 2.01 20.09 -13.50
CA ILE A 234 0.88 20.50 -12.66
C ILE A 234 0.10 21.57 -13.41
N PHE A 235 -1.20 21.37 -13.54
CA PHE A 235 -2.11 22.22 -14.28
C PHE A 235 -3.15 22.84 -13.36
N ALA A 236 -3.55 24.08 -13.63
CA ALA A 236 -4.70 24.69 -12.98
C ALA A 236 -5.97 24.13 -13.64
N ARG A 237 -6.87 23.51 -12.87
CA ARG A 237 -8.07 22.86 -13.42
C ARG A 237 -9.02 23.82 -14.12
N ARG A 238 -9.20 25.03 -13.58
CA ARG A 238 -10.15 26.01 -14.15
C ARG A 238 -9.70 26.54 -15.51
N ALA A 239 -8.41 26.80 -15.65
CA ALA A 239 -7.84 27.45 -16.83
C ALA A 239 -7.10 26.47 -17.77
N GLN A 240 -6.88 25.22 -17.34
CA GLN A 240 -6.15 24.17 -18.06
C GLN A 240 -4.75 24.58 -18.55
N HIS A 241 -4.15 25.60 -17.92
CA HIS A 241 -2.77 26.01 -18.21
C HIS A 241 -1.80 25.32 -17.26
N LEU A 242 -0.57 25.14 -17.73
CA LEU A 242 0.54 24.61 -16.97
C LEU A 242 0.97 25.62 -15.90
N VAL A 243 0.85 25.26 -14.62
CA VAL A 243 1.27 26.09 -13.49
C VAL A 243 2.75 25.91 -13.25
N CYS A 244 3.20 24.66 -13.19
CA CYS A 244 4.62 24.35 -13.04
C CYS A 244 4.94 22.97 -13.63
N SER A 245 6.21 22.81 -14.00
CA SER A 245 6.76 21.56 -14.48
C SER A 245 7.95 21.21 -13.61
N LEU A 246 7.87 20.09 -12.91
CA LEU A 246 8.96 19.58 -12.09
C LEU A 246 9.88 18.74 -12.97
N PRO A 247 11.10 19.23 -13.27
CA PRO A 247 12.09 18.40 -13.93
C PRO A 247 12.43 17.27 -12.97
N VAL A 248 12.33 16.03 -13.46
CA VAL A 248 12.86 14.90 -12.73
C VAL A 248 14.30 14.67 -13.21
N PRO A 249 15.31 14.77 -12.33
CA PRO A 249 16.69 14.48 -12.68
C PRO A 249 16.82 13.17 -13.47
N PRO A 250 17.57 13.12 -14.58
CA PRO A 250 17.78 11.87 -15.34
C PRO A 250 18.36 10.74 -14.48
N SER A 251 19.12 11.09 -13.45
CA SER A 251 19.65 10.15 -12.45
C SER A 251 18.56 9.43 -11.64
N LEU A 252 17.36 9.99 -11.53
CA LEU A 252 16.19 9.33 -10.94
C LEU A 252 15.51 8.37 -11.92
N ALA A 253 15.50 8.68 -13.22
CA ALA A 253 14.99 7.78 -14.25
C ALA A 253 15.76 6.45 -14.29
N ALA A 254 17.08 6.51 -14.05
CA ALA A 254 17.92 5.32 -13.92
C ALA A 254 17.63 4.50 -12.64
N LYS A 255 17.07 5.11 -11.58
CA LYS A 255 16.75 4.46 -10.29
C LYS A 255 15.36 3.80 -10.24
N GLY A 256 14.57 3.89 -11.31
CA GLY A 256 13.34 3.11 -11.49
C GLY A 256 12.21 3.39 -10.46
N PRO A 257 11.38 2.39 -10.10
CA PRO A 257 10.14 2.53 -9.30
C PRO A 257 10.33 2.83 -7.80
N ALA A 258 11.54 3.25 -7.42
CA ALA A 258 12.04 3.37 -6.07
C ALA A 258 12.21 4.85 -5.66
N CYS A 259 11.31 5.74 -6.10
CA CYS A 259 11.31 7.15 -5.71
C CYS A 259 9.90 7.68 -5.49
N VAL A 260 9.77 8.58 -4.52
CA VAL A 260 8.56 9.28 -4.13
C VAL A 260 8.81 10.77 -4.22
N ILE A 261 7.85 11.52 -4.76
CA ILE A 261 7.89 12.98 -4.76
C ILE A 261 7.08 13.47 -3.57
N LEU A 262 7.71 14.30 -2.76
CA LEU A 262 7.13 15.03 -1.65
C LEU A 262 7.07 16.51 -2.03
N PHE A 263 5.99 17.18 -1.67
CA PHE A 263 5.80 18.59 -1.99
C PHE A 263 5.86 19.38 -0.68
N HIS A 264 6.86 20.26 -0.57
CA HIS A 264 7.05 21.19 0.53
C HIS A 264 6.45 22.57 0.14
N PRO A 265 6.07 23.45 1.09
CA PRO A 265 5.54 24.79 0.77
C PRO A 265 6.47 25.64 -0.09
N GLN A 266 7.77 25.48 0.10
CA GLN A 266 8.80 26.33 -0.51
C GLN A 266 9.41 25.65 -1.73
N ASP A 267 9.94 24.43 -1.59
CA ASP A 267 10.61 23.71 -2.68
C ASP A 267 10.18 22.24 -2.77
N PRO A 268 9.62 21.77 -3.90
CA PRO A 268 9.24 20.36 -4.07
C PRO A 268 10.46 19.43 -3.95
N LEU A 269 10.37 18.46 -3.05
CA LEU A 269 11.45 17.54 -2.70
C LEU A 269 11.20 16.16 -3.31
N ALA A 270 12.08 15.67 -4.18
CA ALA A 270 12.04 14.27 -4.61
C ALA A 270 12.94 13.41 -3.71
N VAL A 271 12.41 12.27 -3.25
CA VAL A 271 13.11 11.33 -2.36
C VAL A 271 13.22 9.98 -3.06
N ALA A 272 14.44 9.56 -3.38
CA ALA A 272 14.71 8.21 -3.87
C ALA A 272 15.17 7.29 -2.74
N PHE A 273 14.60 6.10 -2.69
CA PHE A 273 14.93 5.08 -1.71
C PHE A 273 14.75 3.68 -2.30
N ASP A 274 15.73 2.81 -2.06
CA ASP A 274 15.64 1.42 -2.48
C ASP A 274 14.67 0.65 -1.56
N ARG A 275 13.56 0.16 -2.14
CA ARG A 275 12.56 -0.63 -1.40
C ARG A 275 13.08 -1.97 -0.90
N VAL A 276 14.18 -2.46 -1.46
CA VAL A 276 14.77 -3.78 -1.17
C VAL A 276 15.96 -3.66 -0.24
N ARG A 277 16.75 -2.59 -0.35
CA ARG A 277 17.97 -2.37 0.45
C ARG A 277 17.78 -1.23 1.44
N THR A 278 17.39 -1.59 2.67
CA THR A 278 17.13 -0.66 3.79
C THR A 278 18.38 0.02 4.35
N GLU A 279 19.57 -0.52 4.05
CA GLU A 279 20.87 -0.02 4.53
C GLU A 279 21.43 1.11 3.65
N GLN A 280 20.77 1.46 2.54
CA GLN A 280 21.26 2.50 1.64
C GLN A 280 20.81 3.90 2.10
N PRO A 281 21.67 4.92 1.95
CA PRO A 281 21.31 6.30 2.27
C PRO A 281 20.17 6.78 1.35
N LEU A 282 19.20 7.47 1.95
CA LEU A 282 18.14 8.17 1.22
C LEU A 282 18.76 9.28 0.36
N THR A 283 18.38 9.36 -0.91
CA THR A 283 18.83 10.44 -1.79
C THR A 283 17.73 11.49 -1.91
N PHE A 284 18.05 12.72 -1.53
CA PHE A 284 17.18 13.88 -1.67
C PHE A 284 17.55 14.67 -2.92
N TYR A 285 16.54 15.06 -3.70
CA TYR A 285 16.68 15.89 -4.88
C TYR A 285 15.86 17.16 -4.65
N LEU A 286 16.57 18.28 -4.62
CA LEU A 286 15.99 19.61 -4.55
C LEU A 286 15.94 20.20 -5.96
N PRO A 287 14.92 21.03 -6.29
CA PRO A 287 14.93 21.81 -7.50
C PRO A 287 16.13 22.76 -7.44
N SER A 288 16.82 22.93 -8.55
CA SER A 288 17.80 24.01 -8.66
C SER A 288 17.07 25.32 -8.40
N SER A 289 17.61 26.20 -7.55
CA SER A 289 17.13 27.59 -7.52
C SER A 289 17.25 28.15 -8.94
N PRO A 290 16.26 28.90 -9.44
CA PRO A 290 16.51 29.71 -10.62
C PRO A 290 17.73 30.58 -10.28
N GLU A 291 18.80 30.42 -11.06
CA GLU A 291 20.03 31.19 -10.90
C GLU A 291 19.67 32.69 -10.84
N GLU A 292 20.22 33.39 -9.84
CA GLU A 292 20.33 34.86 -9.89
C GLU A 292 21.25 35.29 -11.02
#